data_AF-A0A349K9X6-F1
#
_entry.id   AF-A0A349K9X6-F1
#
_cell.length_a   1.000
_cell.length_b   1.000
_cell.length_c   1.000
_cell.angle_alpha   90.00
_cell.angle_beta   90.00
_cell.angle_gamma   90.00
#
_symmetry.space_group_name_H-M   'P 1'
#
loop_
_entity.id
_entity.type
_entity.pdbx_description
1 polymer ?
#
loop_
_entity_poly.entity_id
_entity_poly.type
_entity_poly.pdbx_seq_one_letter_code
_entity_poly.pdbx_strand_id
1 'polypeptide(L)'
;VLHDMQDQINLIHTRHEQATTYMADGYAKVSGKPGVAMVVPGPGALNATAGLGTAYASSSPVLLISGQIPSKMLGKDTGQLHEVSEQLDVFKPITKWNHRISDISEVSSSVHEAF
;
A
#
# COMPACT_ATOMS: atom_id res chain seq x y z
N VAL A 1 -17.08 -8.01 -5.20
CA VAL A 1 -16.75 -6.57 -5.13
C VAL A 1 -15.61 -6.19 -6.06
N LEU A 2 -14.36 -6.63 -5.88
CA LEU A 2 -13.30 -6.41 -6.91
C LEU A 2 -13.47 -7.29 -8.15
N HIS A 3 -13.86 -8.56 -7.95
CA HIS A 3 -14.21 -9.49 -9.02
C HIS A 3 -15.27 -8.92 -9.98
N ASP A 4 -16.23 -8.15 -9.45
CA ASP A 4 -17.33 -7.58 -10.24
C ASP A 4 -16.90 -6.33 -11.04
N MET A 5 -15.71 -5.81 -10.76
CA MET A 5 -15.07 -4.69 -11.46
C MET A 5 -13.93 -5.17 -12.38
N GLN A 6 -13.85 -6.46 -12.69
CA GLN A 6 -12.74 -7.03 -13.48
C GLN A 6 -12.55 -6.38 -14.86
N ASP A 7 -13.62 -5.83 -15.45
CA ASP A 7 -13.57 -5.12 -16.73
C ASP A 7 -12.99 -3.70 -16.60
N GLN A 8 -12.85 -3.19 -15.38
CA GLN A 8 -12.36 -1.83 -15.07
C GLN A 8 -11.04 -1.85 -14.30
N ILE A 9 -10.81 -2.87 -13.45
CA ILE A 9 -9.63 -3.03 -12.61
C ILE A 9 -9.03 -4.40 -12.87
N ASN A 10 -7.86 -4.42 -13.50
CA ASN A 10 -7.09 -5.63 -13.69
C ASN A 10 -6.22 -5.91 -12.45
N LEU A 11 -6.64 -6.85 -11.61
CA LEU A 11 -5.87 -7.27 -10.44
C LEU A 11 -4.86 -8.36 -10.82
N ILE A 12 -3.57 -8.07 -10.71
CA ILE A 12 -2.51 -9.05 -10.95
C ILE A 12 -1.97 -9.58 -9.62
N HIS A 13 -2.21 -10.86 -9.34
CA HIS A 13 -1.78 -11.50 -8.11
C HIS A 13 -0.34 -12.02 -8.23
N THR A 14 0.52 -11.65 -7.28
CA THR A 14 1.90 -12.11 -7.21
C THR A 14 2.05 -13.27 -6.24
N ARG A 15 3.25 -13.86 -6.14
CA ARG A 15 3.55 -14.88 -5.12
C ARG A 15 4.23 -14.32 -3.88
N HIS A 16 4.57 -13.03 -3.90
CA HIS A 16 5.28 -12.34 -2.82
C HIS A 16 5.04 -10.84 -2.90
N GLU A 17 4.84 -10.16 -1.78
CA GLU A 17 4.47 -8.74 -1.74
C GLU A 17 5.59 -7.82 -2.29
N GLN A 18 6.85 -8.23 -2.13
CA GLN A 18 7.99 -7.60 -2.79
C GLN A 18 7.81 -7.52 -4.32
N ALA A 19 7.30 -8.58 -4.94
CA ALA A 19 7.06 -8.59 -6.39
C ALA A 19 5.92 -7.61 -6.75
N THR A 20 4.93 -7.44 -5.88
CA THR A 20 3.83 -6.48 -6.09
C THR A 20 4.35 -5.06 -6.24
N THR A 21 5.25 -4.60 -5.35
CA THR A 21 5.78 -3.24 -5.43
C THR A 21 6.81 -3.05 -6.55
N TYR A 22 7.63 -4.06 -6.88
CA TYR A 22 8.48 -4.00 -8.07
C TYR A 22 7.69 -4.00 -9.39
N MET A 23 6.58 -4.74 -9.45
CA MET A 23 5.69 -4.70 -10.61
C MET A 23 5.04 -3.32 -10.78
N ALA A 24 4.62 -2.68 -9.69
CA ALA A 24 4.09 -1.33 -9.73
C ALA A 24 5.15 -0.31 -10.19
N ASP A 25 6.38 -0.41 -9.68
CA ASP A 25 7.53 0.40 -10.11
C ASP A 25 7.83 0.22 -11.62
N GLY A 26 7.94 -1.03 -12.07
CA GLY A 26 8.17 -1.35 -13.48
C GLY A 26 7.04 -0.85 -14.40
N TYR A 27 5.78 -1.01 -13.98
CA TYR A 27 4.64 -0.46 -14.70
C TYR A 27 4.74 1.05 -14.81
N ALA A 28 5.08 1.75 -13.72
CA ALA A 28 5.19 3.20 -13.72
C ALA A 28 6.28 3.70 -14.69
N LYS A 29 7.43 3.03 -14.70
CA LYS A 29 8.56 3.34 -15.59
C LYS A 29 8.24 3.15 -17.06
N VAL A 30 7.57 2.05 -17.41
CA VAL A 30 7.31 1.71 -18.81
C VAL A 30 6.10 2.48 -19.37
N SER A 31 5.05 2.66 -18.56
CA SER A 31 3.80 3.26 -19.02
C SER A 31 3.75 4.79 -18.89
N GLY A 32 4.59 5.37 -18.02
CA GLY A 32 4.50 6.78 -17.62
C GLY A 32 3.27 7.11 -16.77
N LYS A 33 2.52 6.10 -16.28
CA LYS A 33 1.33 6.27 -15.43
C LYS A 33 1.62 5.78 -14.01
N PRO A 34 0.93 6.28 -12.98
CA PRO A 34 1.12 5.78 -11.61
C PRO A 34 0.89 4.27 -11.49
N GLY A 35 1.80 3.57 -10.83
CA GLY A 35 1.64 2.16 -10.45
C GLY A 35 0.93 2.02 -9.10
N VAL A 36 0.02 1.05 -8.99
CA VAL A 36 -0.70 0.79 -7.73
C VAL A 36 -0.37 -0.60 -7.23
N ALA A 37 0.06 -0.70 -5.98
CA ALA A 37 0.30 -1.95 -5.26
C ALA A 37 -0.66 -2.07 -4.09
N MET A 38 -1.12 -3.29 -3.78
CA MET A 38 -2.00 -3.56 -2.65
C MET A 38 -1.49 -4.76 -1.85
N VAL A 39 -1.39 -4.62 -0.52
CA VAL A 39 -0.87 -5.66 0.38
C VAL A 39 -1.65 -5.71 1.69
N VAL A 40 -1.54 -6.84 2.39
CA VAL A 40 -2.07 -7.03 3.74
C VAL A 40 -1.23 -6.27 4.80
N PRO A 41 -1.75 -6.02 6.01
CA PRO A 41 -0.97 -5.41 7.09
C PRO A 41 0.19 -6.29 7.56
N GLY A 42 1.02 -5.74 8.44
CA GLY A 42 2.12 -6.41 9.11
C GLY A 42 3.13 -6.97 8.13
N PRO A 43 3.34 -8.30 8.06
CA PRO A 43 4.38 -8.89 7.21
C PRO A 43 4.23 -8.51 5.73
N GLY A 44 3.01 -8.43 5.20
CA GLY A 44 2.81 -8.05 3.79
C GLY A 44 3.25 -6.62 3.50
N ALA A 45 2.92 -5.70 4.42
CA ALA A 45 3.35 -4.30 4.36
C ALA A 45 4.88 -4.19 4.45
N LEU A 46 5.51 -4.92 5.39
CA LEU A 46 6.97 -4.93 5.55
C LEU A 46 7.68 -5.52 4.32
N ASN A 47 7.18 -6.62 3.76
CA ASN A 47 7.73 -7.25 2.57
C ASN A 47 7.67 -6.34 1.33
N ALA A 48 6.69 -5.44 1.27
CA ALA A 48 6.51 -4.49 0.18
C ALA A 48 7.56 -3.36 0.17
N THR A 49 8.23 -3.11 1.31
CA THR A 49 9.14 -1.97 1.51
C THR A 49 10.30 -1.94 0.53
N ALA A 50 10.85 -3.09 0.14
CA ALA A 50 12.00 -3.16 -0.76
C ALA A 50 11.69 -2.56 -2.16
N GLY A 51 10.56 -2.95 -2.76
CA GLY A 51 10.14 -2.40 -4.04
C GLY A 51 9.70 -0.95 -3.92
N LEU A 52 9.00 -0.57 -2.83
CA LEU A 52 8.58 0.81 -2.61
C LEU A 52 9.78 1.75 -2.42
N GLY A 53 10.78 1.34 -1.65
CA GLY A 53 12.03 2.09 -1.48
C GLY A 53 12.78 2.28 -2.79
N THR A 54 12.78 1.28 -3.67
CA THR A 54 13.32 1.41 -5.03
C THR A 54 12.54 2.44 -5.85
N ALA A 55 11.21 2.39 -5.80
CA ALA A 55 10.36 3.36 -6.49
C ALA A 55 10.61 4.79 -5.99
N TYR A 56 10.66 4.98 -4.67
CA TYR A 56 10.93 6.28 -4.04
C TYR A 56 12.31 6.82 -4.43
N ALA A 57 13.37 6.01 -4.30
CA ALA A 57 14.73 6.42 -4.64
C ALA A 57 14.91 6.73 -6.15
N SER A 58 14.10 6.11 -7.00
CA SER A 58 14.11 6.34 -8.46
C SER A 58 13.02 7.30 -8.94
N SER A 59 12.33 7.98 -8.03
CA SER A 59 11.26 8.95 -8.34
C SER A 59 10.12 8.39 -9.20
N SER A 60 9.82 7.11 -9.05
CA SER A 60 8.72 6.46 -9.79
C SER A 60 7.39 6.69 -9.08
N PRO A 61 6.32 7.09 -9.80
CA PRO A 61 5.01 7.35 -9.18
C PRO A 61 4.35 6.02 -8.80
N VAL A 62 4.42 5.65 -7.53
CA VAL A 62 3.80 4.43 -6.98
C VAL A 62 2.94 4.75 -5.78
N LEU A 63 1.70 4.23 -5.78
CA LEU A 63 0.79 4.22 -4.64
C LEU A 63 0.78 2.81 -4.01
N LEU A 64 1.12 2.72 -2.73
CA LEU A 64 0.95 1.50 -1.94
C LEU A 64 -0.30 1.61 -1.06
N ILE A 65 -1.26 0.71 -1.26
CA ILE A 65 -2.40 0.51 -0.39
C ILE A 65 -2.09 -0.67 0.53
N SER A 66 -2.10 -0.44 1.83
CA SER A 66 -1.93 -1.50 2.82
C SER A 66 -3.16 -1.59 3.71
N GLY A 67 -3.59 -2.81 4.01
CA GLY A 67 -4.59 -3.01 5.06
C GLY A 67 -4.06 -2.65 6.45
N GLN A 68 -4.95 -2.75 7.44
CA GLN A 68 -4.64 -2.51 8.84
C GLN A 68 -5.53 -3.41 9.73
N ILE A 69 -5.12 -3.66 10.97
CA ILE A 69 -5.97 -4.29 11.97
C ILE A 69 -7.25 -3.45 12.21
N PRO A 70 -8.31 -4.03 12.78
CA PRO A 70 -9.54 -3.28 13.06
C PRO A 70 -9.26 -2.01 13.87
N SER A 71 -9.84 -0.88 13.45
CA SER A 71 -9.58 0.44 14.05
C SER A 71 -9.80 0.49 15.56
N LYS A 72 -10.79 -0.26 16.06
CA LYS A 72 -11.10 -0.38 17.49
C LYS A 72 -10.01 -1.07 18.31
N MET A 73 -9.05 -1.74 17.67
CA MET A 73 -7.96 -2.48 18.32
C MET A 73 -6.62 -1.76 18.23
N LEU A 74 -6.50 -0.71 17.42
CA LEU A 74 -5.27 0.06 17.28
C LEU A 74 -4.80 0.61 18.63
N GLY A 75 -3.50 0.45 18.90
CA GLY A 75 -2.83 0.95 20.11
C GLY A 75 -3.19 0.20 21.40
N LYS A 76 -3.86 -0.95 21.30
CA LYS A 76 -4.21 -1.77 22.47
C LYS A 76 -3.24 -2.94 22.72
N ASP A 77 -2.32 -3.19 21.79
CA ASP A 77 -1.29 -4.24 21.86
C ASP A 77 -1.87 -5.60 22.29
N THR A 78 -2.96 -5.99 21.62
CA THR A 78 -3.72 -7.21 22.00
C THR A 78 -3.24 -8.47 21.30
N GLY A 79 -2.22 -8.37 20.44
CA GLY A 79 -1.72 -9.47 19.64
C GLY A 79 -2.64 -9.81 18.48
N GLN A 80 -3.27 -8.81 17.85
CA GLN A 80 -4.06 -9.05 16.64
C GLN A 80 -3.17 -9.66 15.56
N LEU A 81 -3.75 -10.51 14.71
CA LEU A 81 -3.03 -11.06 13.56
C LEU A 81 -2.53 -9.90 12.69
N HIS A 82 -1.21 -9.87 12.46
CA HIS A 82 -0.50 -8.82 11.72
C HIS A 82 -0.47 -7.44 12.39
N GLU A 83 -0.66 -7.37 13.71
CA GLU A 83 -0.49 -6.13 14.48
C GLU A 83 0.96 -5.63 14.43
N VAL A 84 1.12 -4.39 13.98
CA VAL A 84 2.35 -3.61 14.08
C VAL A 84 1.95 -2.24 14.60
N SER A 85 2.34 -1.93 15.84
CA SER A 85 1.81 -0.78 16.60
C SER A 85 1.88 0.53 15.80
N GLU A 86 2.98 0.77 15.09
CA GLU A 86 3.16 1.92 14.21
C GLU A 86 3.57 1.51 12.78
N GLN A 87 2.71 0.76 12.08
CA GLN A 87 2.98 0.29 10.71
C GLN A 87 3.36 1.42 9.73
N LEU A 88 2.76 2.61 9.86
CA LEU A 88 3.05 3.75 8.98
C LEU A 88 4.49 4.24 9.08
N ASP A 89 5.12 4.11 10.26
CA ASP A 89 6.44 4.68 10.53
C ASP A 89 7.54 4.02 9.71
N VAL A 90 7.35 2.74 9.35
CA VAL A 90 8.23 1.99 8.46
C VAL A 90 8.31 2.62 7.06
N PHE A 91 7.25 3.29 6.62
CA PHE A 91 7.14 3.87 5.28
C PHE A 91 7.59 5.33 5.20
N LYS A 92 7.68 6.05 6.33
CA LYS A 92 8.12 7.46 6.38
C LYS A 92 9.40 7.76 5.58
N PRO A 93 10.50 6.98 5.68
CA PRO A 93 11.73 7.31 4.94
C PRO A 93 11.66 6.97 3.43
N ILE A 94 10.64 6.23 2.99
CA ILE A 94 10.51 5.70 1.62
C ILE A 94 9.20 6.10 0.95
N THR A 95 8.58 7.19 1.41
CA THR A 95 7.35 7.75 0.81
C THR A 95 7.39 9.27 0.80
N LYS A 96 6.79 9.89 -0.23
CA LYS A 96 6.57 11.35 -0.28
C LYS A 96 5.52 11.79 0.74
N TRP A 97 4.56 10.92 0.98
CA TRP A 97 3.38 11.13 1.81
C TRP A 97 2.85 9.76 2.23
N ASN A 98 2.36 9.66 3.45
CA ASN A 98 1.66 8.49 3.95
C ASN A 98 0.58 8.93 4.95
N HIS A 99 -0.50 8.16 5.01
CA HIS A 99 -1.67 8.49 5.82
C HIS A 99 -2.43 7.23 6.21
N ARG A 100 -3.04 7.24 7.41
CA ARG A 100 -3.93 6.18 7.90
C ARG A 100 -5.33 6.74 7.97
N ILE A 101 -6.18 6.23 7.09
CA ILE A 101 -7.62 6.49 7.10
C ILE A 101 -8.20 5.93 8.40
N SER A 102 -8.87 6.79 9.17
CA SER A 102 -9.47 6.41 10.46
C SER A 102 -11.00 6.36 10.38
N ASP A 103 -11.58 7.08 9.42
CA ASP A 103 -13.01 7.06 9.12
C ASP A 103 -13.30 6.77 7.64
N ILE A 104 -14.40 6.08 7.35
CA ILE A 104 -14.77 5.72 5.99
C ILE A 104 -15.06 6.94 5.10
N SER A 105 -15.50 8.05 5.68
CA SER A 105 -15.76 9.30 4.95
C SER A 105 -14.49 9.93 4.38
N GLU A 106 -13.32 9.62 4.94
CA GLU A 106 -12.02 10.15 4.50
C GLU A 106 -11.46 9.42 3.27
N VAL A 107 -11.99 8.23 2.94
CA VAL A 107 -11.42 7.36 1.89
C VAL A 107 -11.26 8.10 0.57
N SER A 108 -12.29 8.82 0.13
CA SER A 108 -12.25 9.50 -1.17
C SER A 108 -11.24 10.65 -1.19
N SER A 109 -11.18 11.47 -0.14
CA SER A 109 -10.26 12.61 -0.08
C SER A 109 -8.81 12.14 0.11
N SER A 110 -8.57 11.12 0.93
CA SER A 110 -7.23 10.54 1.11
C SER A 110 -6.70 9.89 -0.16
N VAL A 111 -7.55 9.19 -0.93
CA VAL A 111 -7.14 8.63 -2.23
C VAL A 111 -6.85 9.76 -3.22
N HIS A 112 -7.65 10.82 -3.25
CA HIS A 112 -7.40 11.96 -4.13
C HIS A 112 -6.06 12.65 -3.83
N GLU A 113 -5.74 12.91 -2.56
CA GLU A 113 -4.47 13.51 -2.12
C GLU A 113 -3.24 12.62 -2.45
N ALA A 114 -3.43 11.29 -2.48
CA ALA A 114 -2.32 10.36 -2.67
C ALA A 114 -1.73 10.38 -4.09
N PHE A 115 -2.51 10.76 -5.12
CA PHE A 115 -2.08 10.82 -6.52
C PHE A 115 -1.37 12.15 -6.81
#